data_AF-A0A7V9WMH3-F1
#
_entry.id   AF-A0A7V9WMH3-F1
#
_cell.length_a   1.000
_cell.length_b   1.000
_cell.length_c   1.000
_cell.angle_alpha   90.00
_cell.angle_beta   90.00
_cell.angle_gamma   90.00
#
_symmetry.space_group_name_H-M   'P 1'
#
loop_
_entity.id
_entity.type
_entity.pdbx_description
1 polymer ?
#
loop_
_entity_poly.entity_id
_entity_poly.type
_entity_poly.pdbx_seq_one_letter_code
_entity_poly.pdbx_strand_id
1 'polypeptide(L)' 'MSRLHADLTTKQLSLDVWRLRHNLTSYDATYVALAAALDCPLLTADGGMAQAPNIGVAVVGV' A
#
# COMPACT_ATOMS: atom_id res chain seq x y z
N MET A 1 7.73 -2.69 22.54
CA MET A 1 7.65 -2.80 21.07
C MET A 1 6.73 -1.70 20.55
N SER A 2 7.17 -0.44 20.61
CA SER A 2 6.39 0.74 20.17
C SER A 2 7.38 1.75 19.59
N ARG A 3 7.60 1.69 18.28
CA ARG A 3 8.50 2.65 17.59
C ARG A 3 7.96 3.18 16.27
N LEU A 4 6.74 2.84 15.86
CA LEU A 4 6.32 3.01 14.47
C LEU A 4 5.09 3.91 14.41
N HIS A 5 5.28 5.11 13.83
CA HIS A 5 4.33 5.98 13.11
C HIS A 5 4.84 7.44 13.07
N ALA A 6 5.79 7.80 13.92
CA ALA A 6 6.24 9.19 14.09
C ALA A 6 6.99 9.80 12.89
N ASP A 7 7.26 9.03 11.83
CA ASP A 7 8.02 9.55 10.68
C ASP A 7 7.53 9.04 9.32
N LEU A 8 6.21 8.76 9.21
CA LEU A 8 5.58 8.57 7.90
C LEU A 8 5.48 9.90 7.17
N THR A 9 6.58 10.29 6.54
CA THR A 9 6.59 11.50 5.73
C THR A 9 5.87 11.27 4.41
N THR A 10 5.16 12.29 3.94
CA THR A 10 4.55 12.32 2.60
C THR A 10 5.58 11.98 1.51
N LYS A 11 6.85 12.37 1.72
CA LYS A 11 7.95 12.07 0.82
C LYS A 11 8.25 10.58 0.74
N GLN A 12 8.28 9.88 1.86
CA GLN A 12 8.51 8.42 1.88
C GLN A 12 7.36 7.69 1.16
N LEU A 13 6.12 8.03 1.50
CA LEU A 13 4.94 7.47 0.80
C LEU A 13 4.97 7.74 -0.71
N SER A 14 5.37 8.95 -1.13
CA SER A 14 5.47 9.29 -2.57
C SER A 14 6.48 8.41 -3.31
N LEU A 15 7.59 8.05 -2.67
CA LEU A 15 8.59 7.16 -3.27
C LEU A 15 8.06 5.74 -3.39
N ASP A 16 7.39 5.23 -2.37
CA ASP A 16 6.84 3.87 -2.40
C ASP A 16 5.68 3.74 -3.42
N VAL A 17 4.83 4.77 -3.52
CA VAL A 17 3.83 4.91 -4.59
C VAL A 17 4.50 4.86 -5.97
N TRP A 18 5.59 5.61 -6.15
CA TRP A 18 6.31 5.66 -7.42
C TRP A 18 6.92 4.30 -7.82
N ARG A 19 7.32 3.47 -6.86
CA ARG A 19 7.86 2.13 -7.13
C ARG A 19 6.81 1.20 -7.72
N LEU A 20 5.53 1.40 -7.39
CA LEU A 20 4.40 0.58 -7.84
C LEU A 20 3.78 1.04 -9.18
N ARG A 21 4.25 2.15 -9.75
CA ARG A 21 3.65 2.83 -10.92
C ARG A 21 3.43 1.99 -12.19
N HIS A 22 4.17 0.89 -12.35
CA HIS A 22 4.04 0.00 -13.51
C HIS A 22 2.97 -1.08 -13.31
N ASN A 23 2.41 -1.18 -12.11
CA ASN A 23 1.48 -2.22 -11.70
C ASN A 23 0.14 -1.65 -11.23
N LEU A 24 0.17 -0.49 -10.58
CA LEU A 24 -0.99 0.13 -9.95
C LEU A 24 -1.17 1.57 -10.39
N THR A 25 -2.42 2.04 -10.36
CA THR A 25 -2.71 3.47 -10.41
C THR A 25 -2.07 4.16 -9.20
N SER A 26 -1.82 5.47 -9.29
CA SER A 26 -1.31 6.23 -8.15
C SER A 26 -2.24 6.16 -6.92
N TYR A 27 -3.55 6.04 -7.15
CA TYR A 27 -4.54 5.89 -6.10
C TYR A 27 -4.36 4.56 -5.35
N ASP A 28 -4.38 3.45 -6.07
CA ASP A 28 -4.23 2.11 -5.51
C ASP A 28 -2.87 1.92 -4.84
N ALA A 29 -1.81 2.41 -5.48
CA ALA A 29 -0.46 2.40 -4.95
C ALA A 29 -0.34 3.17 -3.62
N THR A 30 -1.15 4.21 -3.41
CA THR A 30 -1.16 4.98 -2.16
C THR A 30 -1.69 4.14 -1.00
N TYR A 31 -2.77 3.38 -1.21
CA TYR A 31 -3.31 2.49 -0.19
C TYR A 31 -2.39 1.31 0.10
N VAL A 32 -1.76 0.74 -0.92
CA VAL A 32 -0.75 -0.31 -0.75
C VAL A 32 0.45 0.19 0.03
N ALA A 33 1.01 1.35 -0.35
CA ALA A 33 2.16 1.94 0.34
C ALA A 33 1.82 2.29 1.81
N LEU A 34 0.61 2.79 2.07
CA LEU A 34 0.14 3.06 3.43
C LEU A 34 -0.02 1.78 4.25
N ALA A 35 -0.64 0.74 3.69
CA ALA A 35 -0.80 -0.54 4.38
C ALA A 35 0.56 -1.17 4.74
N ALA A 36 1.54 -1.11 3.82
CA ALA A 36 2.90 -1.56 4.08
C ALA A 36 3.58 -0.75 5.20
N ALA A 37 3.43 0.57 5.16
CA ALA A 37 3.96 1.49 6.16
C ALA A 37 3.39 1.25 7.58
N LEU A 38 2.13 0.85 7.65
CA LEU A 38 1.41 0.56 8.90
C LEU A 38 1.54 -0.91 9.33
N ASP A 39 2.23 -1.74 8.54
CA ASP A 39 2.37 -3.18 8.74
C ASP A 39 1.00 -3.88 8.92
N CYS A 40 0.04 -3.56 8.04
CA CYS A 40 -1.32 -4.08 8.12
C CYS A 40 -1.87 -4.58 6.77
N PRO A 41 -2.91 -5.44 6.77
CA PRO A 41 -3.60 -5.85 5.56
C PRO A 41 -4.41 -4.70 4.92
N LEU A 42 -4.51 -4.70 3.59
CA LEU A 42 -5.37 -3.80 2.83
C LEU A 42 -6.74 -4.44 2.58
N LEU A 43 -7.79 -3.88 3.19
CA LEU A 43 -9.17 -4.25 2.90
C LEU A 43 -9.69 -3.48 1.67
N THR A 44 -10.31 -4.16 0.71
CA THR A 44 -10.84 -3.52 -0.50
C THR A 44 -12.08 -4.24 -1.04
N ALA A 45 -13.01 -3.47 -1.61
CA ALA A 45 -14.14 -4.00 -2.39
C ALA A 45 -13.79 -4.16 -3.88
N ASP A 46 -12.61 -3.71 -4.29
CA ASP A 46 -12.15 -3.81 -5.68
C ASP A 46 -11.49 -5.18 -5.93
N GLY A 47 -12.19 -6.03 -6.68
CA GLY A 47 -11.70 -7.36 -7.07
C GLY A 47 -10.46 -7.34 -7.96
N GLY A 48 -10.15 -6.21 -8.62
CA GLY A 48 -8.92 -6.04 -9.38
C GLY A 48 -7.69 -5.93 -8.48
N MET A 49 -7.81 -5.16 -7.39
CA MET A 49 -6.74 -4.97 -6.40
C MET A 49 -6.35 -6.28 -5.71
N ALA A 50 -7.32 -7.13 -5.39
CA ALA A 50 -7.07 -8.45 -4.78
C ALA A 50 -6.26 -9.40 -5.68
N GLN A 51 -6.20 -9.15 -6.98
CA GLN A 51 -5.49 -9.97 -7.96
C GLN A 51 -4.20 -9.31 -8.48
N ALA A 52 -3.87 -8.10 -8.02
CA ALA A 52 -2.68 -7.41 -8.51
C ALA A 52 -1.41 -8.16 -8.07
N PRO A 53 -0.52 -8.55 -9.00
CA PRO A 53 0.68 -9.30 -8.66
C PRO A 53 1.69 -8.41 -7.93
N ASN A 54 2.55 -8.99 -7.10
CA ASN A 54 3.74 -8.31 -6.54
C ASN A 54 3.48 -7.01 -5.75
N ILE A 55 2.33 -6.89 -5.08
CA ILE A 55 1.95 -5.71 -4.28
C ILE A 55 2.54 -5.71 -2.85
N GLY A 56 3.07 -6.84 -2.38
CA GLY A 56 3.86 -6.90 -1.14
C GLY A 56 3.08 -6.71 0.17
N VAL A 57 1.76 -6.58 0.11
CA VAL A 57 0.85 -6.50 1.27
C VAL A 57 -0.23 -7.56 1.13
N ALA A 58 -0.76 -8.04 2.26
CA ALA A 58 -1.94 -8.89 2.25
C ALA A 58 -3.16 -8.06 1.83
N VAL A 59 -3.93 -8.55 0.84
CA VAL A 59 -5.18 -7.92 0.42
C VAL A 59 -6.36 -8.78 0.82
N VAL A 60 -7.37 -8.16 1.43
CA VAL A 60 -8.60 -8.80 1.86
C VAL A 60 -9.76 -8.20 1.07
N GLY A 61 -10.49 -9.04 0.34
CA GLY A 61 -11.71 -8.64 -0.36
C GLY A 61 -12.92 -8.57 0.60
N VAL A 62 -13.81 -7.61 0.39
CA VAL A 62 -15.16 -7.57 1.01
C VAL A 62 -16.25 -7.88 0.01
#